data_AF-J9FBW4-F1
#
_entry.id   AF-J9FBW4-F1
#
_cell.length_a   1.000
_cell.length_b   1.000
_cell.length_c   1.000
_cell.angle_alpha   90.00
_cell.angle_beta   90.00
_cell.angle_gamma   90.00
#
_symmetry.space_group_name_H-M   'P 1'
#
loop_
_entity.id
_entity.type
_entity.pdbx_description
1 polymer ?
#
loop_
_entity_poly.entity_id
_entity_poly.type
_entity_poly.pdbx_seq_one_letter_code
_entity_poly.pdbx_strand_id
1 'polypeptide(L)'
;NLYEKIYIAPSLCGQAVLINARPQLEGVQGWNTHPEYKYDNKDLWTIWTELLQADLEDNSYYDFDVVNLGRQVLGNLFSDYRAQFTACYKRKDLQGARAWAKRMDELILDVDRLLACSPLFSIGKWIQDARDCGTTEEEKNYYEENARCILTIWGQKDTQLNDYA
;
A
#
# COMPACT_ATOMS: atom_id res chain seq x y z
N ASN A 1 13.37 -11.43 15.47
CA ASN A 1 13.71 -11.11 14.05
C ASN A 1 12.44 -11.23 13.19
N LEU A 2 12.49 -10.98 11.87
CA LEU A 2 11.32 -11.09 10.97
C LEU A 2 10.63 -12.47 11.05
N TYR A 3 11.42 -13.54 11.01
CA TYR A 3 10.93 -14.92 11.02
C TYR A 3 10.11 -15.26 12.26
N GLU A 4 10.61 -14.90 13.44
CA GLU A 4 9.97 -15.23 14.72
C GLU A 4 8.77 -14.34 15.07
N LYS A 5 8.74 -13.11 14.55
CA LYS A 5 7.78 -12.09 15.00
C LYS A 5 6.75 -11.70 13.95
N ILE A 6 7.13 -11.68 12.66
CA ILE A 6 6.31 -11.16 11.57
C ILE A 6 5.82 -12.30 10.69
N TYR A 7 6.71 -13.19 10.25
CA TYR A 7 6.39 -14.33 9.36
C TYR A 7 5.87 -15.55 10.13
N ILE A 8 4.96 -15.31 11.07
CA ILE A 8 4.42 -16.31 12.00
C ILE A 8 3.11 -16.95 11.52
N ALA A 9 2.54 -16.44 10.44
CA ALA A 9 1.29 -16.94 9.86
C ALA A 9 1.29 -16.76 8.34
N PRO A 10 0.60 -17.66 7.61
CA PRO A 10 0.42 -17.47 6.17
C PRO A 10 -0.47 -16.25 5.88
N SER A 11 -0.25 -15.63 4.73
CA SER A 11 -1.16 -14.62 4.19
C SER A 11 -2.50 -15.26 3.79
N LEU A 12 -3.59 -14.55 4.04
CA LEU A 12 -4.91 -14.92 3.54
C LEU A 12 -5.14 -14.35 2.13
N CYS A 13 -6.11 -14.90 1.41
CA CYS A 13 -6.61 -14.25 0.19
C CYS A 13 -7.07 -12.83 0.54
N GLY A 14 -6.70 -11.83 -0.28
CA GLY A 14 -7.04 -10.43 -0.05
C GLY A 14 -6.27 -9.74 1.08
N GLN A 15 -5.23 -10.34 1.65
CA GLN A 15 -4.38 -9.70 2.66
C GLN A 15 -3.74 -8.42 2.09
N ALA A 16 -4.16 -7.26 2.57
CA ALA A 16 -3.72 -5.96 2.05
C ALA A 16 -3.89 -4.85 3.10
N VAL A 17 -3.06 -3.81 3.01
CA VAL A 17 -3.16 -2.64 3.90
C VAL A 17 -4.36 -1.77 3.56
N LEU A 18 -4.99 -1.16 4.57
CA LEU A 18 -6.24 -0.40 4.41
C LEU A 18 -6.10 0.85 3.52
N ILE A 19 -4.88 1.36 3.34
CA ILE A 19 -4.60 2.59 2.57
C ILE A 19 -5.03 2.49 1.09
N ASN A 20 -5.06 1.29 0.52
CA ASN A 20 -5.47 1.05 -0.88
C ASN A 20 -6.96 0.67 -1.00
N ALA A 21 -7.65 0.46 0.12
CA ALA A 21 -9.04 0.02 0.11
C ALA A 21 -9.97 1.17 -0.24
N ARG A 22 -11.14 0.83 -0.81
CA ARG A 22 -12.20 1.83 -1.00
C ARG A 22 -12.57 2.49 0.33
N PRO A 23 -12.64 3.84 0.40
CA PRO A 23 -12.85 4.52 1.68
C PRO A 23 -14.17 4.13 2.37
N GLN A 24 -14.06 3.54 3.57
CA GLN A 24 -15.17 3.23 4.47
C GLN A 24 -14.88 3.77 5.86
N LEU A 25 -15.87 4.35 6.56
CA LEU A 25 -15.64 4.87 7.92
C LEU A 25 -15.25 3.73 8.87
N GLU A 26 -15.83 2.55 8.68
CA GLU A 26 -15.53 1.34 9.44
C GLU A 26 -15.50 0.13 8.52
N GLY A 27 -14.65 -0.83 8.86
CA GLY A 27 -14.47 -2.04 8.06
C GLY A 27 -13.92 -1.75 6.67
N VAL A 28 -14.19 -2.70 5.78
CA VAL A 28 -13.76 -2.72 4.38
C VAL A 28 -14.94 -3.13 3.51
N GLN A 29 -14.96 -2.67 2.26
CA GLN A 29 -15.95 -3.10 1.28
C GLN A 29 -15.37 -4.24 0.44
N GLY A 30 -16.02 -5.42 0.49
CA GLY A 30 -15.62 -6.57 -0.31
C GLY A 30 -14.73 -7.56 0.43
N TRP A 31 -14.28 -8.59 -0.29
CA TRP A 31 -13.42 -9.68 0.19
C TRP A 31 -11.95 -9.51 -0.19
N ASN A 32 -11.66 -8.48 -0.99
CA ASN A 32 -10.38 -8.18 -1.61
C ASN A 32 -9.41 -7.40 -0.69
N THR A 33 -9.85 -6.97 0.49
CA THR A 33 -8.98 -6.33 1.48
C THR A 33 -9.20 -6.93 2.86
N HIS A 34 -8.18 -7.55 3.40
CA HIS A 34 -8.08 -8.03 4.78
C HIS A 34 -6.93 -7.30 5.47
N PRO A 35 -7.21 -6.19 6.18
CA PRO A 35 -6.20 -5.34 6.79
C PRO A 35 -5.68 -5.87 8.12
N GLU A 36 -6.27 -6.93 8.67
CA GLU A 36 -5.84 -7.52 9.93
C GLU A 36 -4.49 -8.23 9.79
N TYR A 37 -3.60 -8.01 10.75
CA TYR A 37 -2.31 -8.69 10.84
C TYR A 37 -2.11 -9.29 12.24
N LYS A 38 -1.29 -10.34 12.35
CA LYS A 38 -1.16 -11.17 13.57
C LYS A 38 0.07 -10.85 14.43
N TYR A 39 0.78 -9.79 14.10
CA TYR A 39 2.02 -9.36 14.77
C TYR A 39 1.85 -7.96 15.39
N ASP A 40 2.75 -7.55 16.27
CA ASP A 40 2.77 -6.17 16.78
C ASP A 40 3.48 -5.27 15.77
N ASN A 41 2.83 -4.19 15.32
CA ASN A 41 3.44 -3.26 14.38
C ASN A 41 4.70 -2.59 14.98
N LYS A 42 4.82 -2.48 16.32
CA LYS A 42 6.02 -1.96 16.99
C LYS A 42 7.26 -2.83 16.77
N ASP A 43 7.07 -4.15 16.68
CA ASP A 43 8.17 -5.05 16.34
C ASP A 43 8.64 -4.78 14.90
N LEU A 44 7.71 -4.54 13.98
CA LEU A 44 8.04 -4.21 12.59
C LEU A 44 8.74 -2.85 12.47
N TRP A 45 8.31 -1.84 13.23
CA TRP A 45 9.01 -0.55 13.37
C TRP A 45 10.45 -0.72 13.85
N THR A 46 10.66 -1.56 14.87
CA THR A 46 11.98 -1.82 15.44
C THR A 46 12.88 -2.47 14.39
N ILE A 47 12.38 -3.51 13.71
CA ILE A 47 13.10 -4.21 12.65
C ILE A 47 13.45 -3.27 11.49
N TRP A 48 12.51 -2.42 11.07
CA TRP A 48 12.76 -1.44 10.00
C TRP A 48 13.82 -0.41 10.42
N THR A 49 13.82 0.01 11.68
CA THR A 49 14.85 0.90 12.24
C THR A 49 16.23 0.23 12.25
N GLU A 50 16.31 -1.04 12.65
CA GLU A 50 17.55 -1.82 12.62
C GLU A 50 18.06 -2.00 11.17
N LEU A 51 17.15 -2.28 10.23
CA LEU A 51 17.47 -2.32 8.81
C LEU A 51 18.09 -1.00 8.35
N LEU A 52 17.45 0.15 8.61
CA LEU A 52 17.97 1.47 8.22
C LEU A 52 19.36 1.80 8.80
N GLN A 53 19.81 1.11 9.86
CA GLN A 53 21.14 1.28 10.45
C GLN A 53 22.19 0.36 9.84
N ALA A 54 21.77 -0.64 9.06
CA ALA A 54 22.70 -1.54 8.38
C ALA A 54 23.42 -0.78 7.27
N ASP A 55 24.75 -0.84 7.31
CA ASP A 55 25.62 -0.27 6.29
C ASP A 55 26.00 -1.37 5.30
N LEU A 56 25.13 -1.56 4.29
CA LEU A 56 25.35 -2.50 3.20
C LEU A 56 25.48 -1.68 1.92
N GLU A 57 26.72 -1.25 1.62
CA GLU A 57 27.01 -0.50 0.40
C GLU A 57 26.59 -1.29 -0.85
N ASP A 58 25.88 -0.60 -1.76
CA ASP A 58 25.53 -1.03 -3.13
C ASP A 58 24.81 -2.39 -3.22
N ASN A 59 23.71 -2.56 -2.46
CA ASN A 59 22.91 -3.77 -2.50
C ASN A 59 21.43 -3.47 -2.80
N SER A 60 21.03 -3.64 -4.06
CA SER A 60 19.67 -3.40 -4.53
C SER A 60 18.59 -4.30 -3.91
N TYR A 61 18.96 -5.49 -3.43
CA TYR A 61 18.02 -6.36 -2.70
C TYR A 61 17.75 -5.82 -1.30
N TYR A 62 18.78 -5.29 -0.64
CA TYR A 62 18.64 -4.61 0.64
C TYR A 62 17.81 -3.34 0.51
N ASP A 63 18.05 -2.51 -0.51
CA ASP A 63 17.24 -1.31 -0.78
C ASP A 63 15.76 -1.67 -0.96
N PHE A 64 15.48 -2.74 -1.70
CA PHE A 64 14.12 -3.26 -1.85
C PHE A 64 13.51 -3.66 -0.50
N ASP A 65 14.24 -4.41 0.33
CA ASP A 65 13.73 -4.86 1.63
C ASP A 65 13.44 -3.68 2.56
N VAL A 66 14.32 -2.67 2.62
CA VAL A 66 14.11 -1.44 3.40
C VAL A 66 12.82 -0.72 2.98
N VAL A 67 12.61 -0.56 1.66
CA VAL A 67 11.40 0.09 1.12
C VAL A 67 10.16 -0.78 1.38
N ASN A 68 10.25 -2.09 1.15
CA ASN A 68 9.13 -3.02 1.28
C ASN A 68 8.65 -3.14 2.73
N LEU A 69 9.58 -3.22 3.70
CA LEU A 69 9.22 -3.21 5.12
C LEU A 69 8.62 -1.87 5.53
N GLY A 70 9.22 -0.75 5.14
CA GLY A 70 8.68 0.58 5.46
C GLY A 70 7.27 0.78 4.91
N ARG A 71 7.00 0.29 3.68
CA ARG A 71 5.65 0.27 3.10
C ARG A 71 4.66 -0.45 4.01
N GLN A 72 5.02 -1.62 4.55
CA GLN A 72 4.15 -2.37 5.45
C GLN A 72 3.95 -1.64 6.79
N VAL A 73 5.01 -1.07 7.36
CA VAL A 73 4.97 -0.30 8.62
C VAL A 73 3.99 0.87 8.53
N LEU A 74 4.11 1.68 7.47
CA LEU A 74 3.27 2.86 7.24
C LEU A 74 1.84 2.45 6.83
N GLY A 75 1.70 1.40 6.03
CA GLY A 75 0.39 0.84 5.68
C GLY A 75 -0.40 0.34 6.89
N ASN A 76 0.27 -0.27 7.87
CA ASN A 76 -0.34 -0.66 9.15
C ASN A 76 -0.77 0.57 9.96
N LEU A 77 0.06 1.62 10.01
CA LEU A 77 -0.24 2.87 10.73
C LEU A 77 -1.49 3.57 10.19
N PHE A 78 -1.76 3.46 8.89
CA PHE A 78 -2.94 4.08 8.28
C PHE A 78 -4.26 3.59 8.91
N SER A 79 -4.34 2.31 9.30
CA SER A 79 -5.52 1.75 9.99
C SER A 79 -5.78 2.45 11.32
N ASP A 80 -4.73 2.75 12.09
CA ASP A 80 -4.86 3.48 13.35
C ASP A 80 -5.34 4.92 13.12
N TYR A 81 -4.80 5.59 12.10
CA TYR A 81 -5.21 6.96 11.75
C TYR A 81 -6.66 7.00 11.30
N ARG A 82 -7.10 6.02 10.49
CA ARG A 82 -8.51 5.88 10.07
C ARG A 82 -9.43 5.68 11.27
N ALA A 83 -9.04 4.86 12.23
CA ALA A 83 -9.83 4.64 13.45
C ALA A 83 -10.00 5.94 14.26
N GLN A 84 -8.93 6.73 14.40
CA GLN A 84 -8.99 8.03 15.08
C GLN A 84 -9.87 9.03 14.33
N PHE A 85 -9.75 9.12 13.01
CA PHE A 85 -10.61 9.93 12.16
C PHE A 85 -12.09 9.56 12.38
N THR A 86 -12.42 8.27 12.32
CA THR A 86 -13.79 7.78 12.50
C THR A 86 -14.32 8.06 13.91
N ALA A 87 -13.49 7.93 14.94
CA ALA A 87 -13.87 8.30 16.30
C ALA A 87 -14.21 9.80 16.42
N CYS A 88 -13.46 10.68 15.75
CA CYS A 88 -13.78 12.12 15.68
C CYS A 88 -15.08 12.38 14.95
N TYR A 89 -15.26 11.72 13.80
CA TYR A 89 -16.47 11.83 12.99
C TYR A 89 -17.72 11.44 13.78
N LYS A 90 -17.68 10.29 14.48
CA LYS A 90 -18.79 9.77 15.30
C LYS A 90 -19.19 10.72 16.44
N ARG A 91 -18.22 11.37 17.09
CA ARG A 91 -18.48 12.37 18.13
C ARG A 91 -18.81 13.77 17.60
N LYS A 92 -18.93 13.93 16.28
CA LYS A 92 -19.17 15.21 15.58
C LYS A 92 -18.08 16.26 15.86
N ASP A 93 -16.87 15.81 16.18
CA ASP A 93 -15.70 16.67 16.39
C ASP A 93 -15.06 16.98 15.02
N LEU A 94 -15.55 18.04 14.38
CA LEU A 94 -15.09 18.46 13.06
C LEU A 94 -13.61 18.88 13.05
N GLN A 95 -13.13 19.51 14.13
CA GLN A 95 -11.73 19.94 14.21
C GLN A 95 -10.80 18.73 14.32
N GLY A 96 -11.13 17.78 15.19
CA GLY A 96 -10.41 16.52 15.33
C GLY A 96 -10.43 15.70 14.03
N ALA A 97 -11.59 15.59 13.38
CA ALA A 97 -11.71 14.86 12.11
C ALA A 97 -10.83 15.48 11.02
N ARG A 98 -10.81 16.82 10.90
CA ARG A 98 -9.92 17.52 9.96
C ARG A 98 -8.44 17.31 10.27
N ALA A 99 -8.07 17.32 11.55
CA ALA A 99 -6.70 17.09 11.96
C ALA A 99 -6.22 15.68 11.61
N TRP A 100 -7.05 14.66 11.83
CA TRP A 100 -6.71 13.28 11.45
C TRP A 100 -6.75 13.04 9.95
N ALA A 101 -7.66 13.68 9.21
CA ALA A 101 -7.64 13.64 7.75
C ALA A 101 -6.32 14.16 7.19
N LYS A 102 -5.85 15.32 7.70
CA LYS A 102 -4.55 15.87 7.30
C LYS A 102 -3.38 14.91 7.56
N ARG A 103 -3.39 14.22 8.71
CA ARG A 103 -2.38 13.22 9.05
C ARG A 103 -2.42 12.00 8.13
N MET A 104 -3.62 11.58 7.71
CA MET A 104 -3.79 10.50 6.74
C MET A 104 -3.24 10.92 5.37
N ASP A 105 -3.54 12.14 4.91
CA ASP A 105 -3.01 12.68 3.66
C ASP A 105 -1.48 12.76 3.69
N GLU A 106 -0.91 13.24 4.79
CA GLU A 106 0.55 13.29 5.00
C GLU A 106 1.17 11.89 4.96
N LEU A 107 0.55 10.90 5.61
CA LEU A 107 1.01 9.51 5.60
C LEU A 107 0.96 8.89 4.20
N ILE A 108 -0.08 9.18 3.40
CA ILE A 108 -0.16 8.74 2.00
C ILE A 108 1.01 9.31 1.19
N LEU A 109 1.33 10.59 1.38
CA LEU A 109 2.48 11.23 0.69
C LEU A 109 3.82 10.65 1.15
N ASP A 110 3.96 10.28 2.42
CA ASP A 110 5.18 9.65 2.91
C ASP A 110 5.34 8.22 2.37
N VAL A 111 4.25 7.46 2.25
CA VAL A 111 4.24 6.16 1.56
C VAL A 111 4.64 6.34 0.08
N ASP A 112 4.05 7.30 -0.63
CA ASP A 112 4.39 7.57 -2.04
C ASP A 112 5.88 7.89 -2.24
N ARG A 113 6.45 8.76 -1.39
CA ARG A 113 7.89 9.08 -1.40
C ARG A 113 8.77 7.87 -1.13
N LEU A 114 8.38 7.04 -0.15
CA LEU A 114 9.12 5.82 0.17
C LEU A 114 9.12 4.84 -1.00
N LEU A 115 7.96 4.63 -1.64
CA LEU A 115 7.85 3.74 -2.79
C LEU A 115 8.64 4.25 -4.00
N ALA A 116 8.73 5.56 -4.18
CA ALA A 116 9.52 6.18 -5.24
C ALA A 116 11.03 5.88 -5.13
N CYS A 117 11.52 5.41 -3.99
CA CYS A 117 12.92 4.99 -3.80
C CYS A 117 13.27 3.68 -4.53
N SER A 118 12.30 2.93 -5.06
CA SER A 118 12.59 1.70 -5.81
C SER A 118 11.77 1.61 -7.10
N PRO A 119 12.42 1.33 -8.26
CA PRO A 119 11.70 1.20 -9.53
C PRO A 119 10.72 0.02 -9.53
N LEU A 120 10.87 -0.94 -8.62
CA LEU A 120 9.98 -2.10 -8.48
C LEU A 120 8.58 -1.73 -7.96
N PHE A 121 8.42 -0.56 -7.34
CA PHE A 121 7.11 -0.04 -6.91
C PHE A 121 6.56 1.06 -7.84
N SER A 122 7.21 1.31 -8.98
CA SER A 122 6.83 2.41 -9.88
C SER A 122 5.74 2.02 -10.87
N ILE A 123 4.59 2.69 -10.79
CA ILE A 123 3.54 2.59 -11.81
C ILE A 123 4.02 3.11 -13.17
N GLY A 124 4.92 4.09 -13.19
CA GLY A 124 5.49 4.63 -14.42
C GLY A 124 6.32 3.57 -15.14
N LYS A 125 7.13 2.80 -14.41
CA LYS A 125 7.85 1.67 -14.98
C LYS A 125 6.90 0.59 -15.49
N TRP A 126 5.88 0.22 -14.71
CA TRP A 126 4.88 -0.76 -15.14
C TRP A 126 4.18 -0.36 -16.45
N ILE A 127 3.76 0.91 -16.57
CA ILE A 127 3.13 1.44 -17.79
C ILE A 127 4.13 1.44 -18.94
N GLN A 128 5.38 1.85 -18.71
CA GLN A 128 6.39 1.87 -19.75
C GLN A 128 6.67 0.45 -20.28
N ASP A 129 6.86 -0.52 -19.39
CA ASP A 129 7.10 -1.93 -19.76
C ASP A 129 5.92 -2.49 -20.57
N ALA A 130 4.68 -2.12 -20.22
CA ALA A 130 3.48 -2.49 -21.00
C ALA A 130 3.47 -1.84 -22.39
N ARG A 131 3.78 -0.54 -22.48
CA ARG A 131 3.89 0.16 -23.78
C ARG A 131 5.00 -0.44 -24.65
N ASP A 132 6.11 -0.87 -24.07
CA ASP A 132 7.23 -1.46 -24.82
C ASP A 132 6.88 -2.80 -25.48
N CYS A 133 5.75 -3.42 -25.14
CA CYS A 133 5.19 -4.56 -25.85
C CYS A 133 4.55 -4.20 -27.21
N GLY A 134 4.23 -2.91 -27.44
CA GLY A 134 3.60 -2.40 -28.66
C GLY A 134 4.59 -1.76 -29.64
N THR A 135 4.36 -1.95 -30.93
CA THR A 135 5.18 -1.37 -32.00
C THR A 135 4.64 -0.04 -32.51
N THR A 136 3.31 0.09 -32.63
CA THR A 136 2.64 1.34 -33.02
C THR A 136 2.09 2.11 -31.83
N GLU A 137 1.76 3.39 -32.01
CA GLU A 137 1.19 4.20 -30.93
C GLU A 137 -0.18 3.67 -30.48
N GLU A 138 -0.96 3.12 -31.41
CA GLU A 138 -2.23 2.46 -31.12
C GLU A 138 -2.04 1.22 -30.23
N GLU A 139 -1.05 0.36 -30.56
CA GLU A 139 -0.72 -0.81 -29.74
C GLU A 139 -0.20 -0.42 -28.34
N LYS A 140 0.63 0.63 -28.27
CA LYS A 140 1.14 1.16 -26.99
C LYS A 140 0.01 1.64 -26.08
N ASN A 141 -0.92 2.42 -26.63
CA ASN A 141 -2.08 2.91 -25.90
C ASN A 141 -3.00 1.77 -25.46
N TYR A 142 -3.19 0.75 -26.30
CA TYR A 142 -3.92 -0.45 -25.93
C TYR A 142 -3.28 -1.18 -24.74
N TYR A 143 -1.97 -1.42 -24.77
CA TYR A 143 -1.29 -2.09 -23.65
C TYR A 143 -1.27 -1.25 -22.37
N GLU A 144 -1.12 0.07 -22.47
CA GLU A 144 -1.24 0.96 -21.32
C GLU A 144 -2.65 0.91 -20.68
N GLU A 145 -3.71 0.93 -21.49
CA GLU A 145 -5.09 0.82 -21.00
C GLU A 145 -5.29 -0.49 -20.23
N ASN A 146 -4.81 -1.61 -20.78
CA ASN A 146 -4.86 -2.91 -20.11
C ASN A 146 -4.04 -2.93 -18.81
N ALA A 147 -2.83 -2.36 -18.83
CA ALA A 147 -1.94 -2.29 -17.68
C ALA A 147 -2.52 -1.46 -16.52
N ARG A 148 -3.26 -0.38 -16.82
CA ARG A 148 -3.99 0.41 -15.81
C ARG A 148 -5.23 -0.31 -15.32
N CYS A 149 -5.96 -0.97 -16.23
CA CYS A 149 -7.19 -1.69 -15.92
C CYS A 149 -6.94 -2.81 -14.91
N ILE A 150 -5.93 -3.67 -15.15
CA ILE A 150 -5.65 -4.83 -14.30
C ILE A 150 -5.25 -4.44 -12.87
N LEU A 151 -4.65 -3.27 -12.66
CA LEU A 151 -4.28 -2.76 -11.33
C LEU A 151 -5.41 -2.05 -10.58
N THR A 152 -6.53 -1.76 -11.23
CA THR A 152 -7.57 -0.91 -10.64
C THR A 152 -8.94 -1.57 -10.71
N ILE A 153 -9.59 -1.51 -11.86
CA ILE A 153 -10.97 -1.99 -12.00
C ILE A 153 -11.05 -3.45 -12.46
N TRP A 154 -9.92 -4.05 -12.86
CA TRP A 154 -9.76 -5.39 -13.43
C TRP A 154 -10.50 -5.67 -14.74
N GLY A 155 -11.66 -5.04 -14.94
CA GLY A 155 -12.52 -5.22 -16.10
C GLY A 155 -13.68 -4.23 -16.11
N GLN A 156 -14.79 -4.64 -16.71
CA GLN A 156 -15.95 -3.76 -16.90
C GLN A 156 -16.69 -3.46 -15.58
N LYS A 157 -17.50 -2.38 -15.62
CA LYS A 157 -18.40 -1.98 -14.54
C LYS A 157 -19.26 -3.18 -14.07
N ASP A 158 -19.58 -3.18 -12.78
CA ASP A 158 -20.39 -4.21 -12.10
C ASP A 158 -19.75 -5.60 -11.93
N THR A 159 -18.43 -5.71 -12.10
CA THR A 159 -17.66 -6.87 -11.64
C THR A 159 -17.17 -6.68 -10.20
N GLN A 160 -17.10 -7.76 -9.41
CA GLN A 160 -16.63 -7.73 -8.01
C GLN A 160 -15.10 -7.70 -7.87
N LEU A 161 -14.37 -7.29 -8.91
CA LEU A 161 -12.91 -7.42 -9.01
C LEU A 161 -12.15 -6.09 -8.88
N ASN A 162 -12.85 -4.98 -8.60
CA ASN A 162 -12.18 -3.71 -8.32
C ASN A 162 -11.18 -3.89 -7.18
N ASP A 163 -10.00 -3.30 -7.31
CA ASP A 163 -8.92 -3.28 -6.31
C ASP A 163 -8.44 -4.70 -5.91
N TYR A 164 -8.49 -5.67 -6.83
CA TYR A 164 -8.08 -7.06 -6.57
C TYR A 164 -6.56 -7.30 -6.70
N ALA A 165 -5.88 -6.65 -7.65
CA ALA A 165 -4.44 -6.85 -7.91
C ALA A 165 -3.58 -5.70 -7.37
#